data_AF-A0A918E0V3-F1
#
_entry.id   AF-A0A918E0V3-F1
#
_cell.length_a   1.000
_cell.length_b   1.000
_cell.length_c   1.000
_cell.angle_alpha   90.00
_cell.angle_beta   90.00
_cell.angle_gamma   90.00
#
_symmetry.space_group_name_H-M   'P 1'
#
loop_
_entity.id
_entity.type
_entity.pdbx_description
1 polymer ?
#
loop_
_entity_poly.entity_id
_entity_poly.type
_entity_poly.pdbx_seq_one_letter_code
_entity_poly.pdbx_strand_id
1 'polypeptide(L)'
;MPEIEHMNNEVLNRVPAEFRPLLNLDHLTTWTLDRQRVHNDDHGEYEAARAMFQAVLRSQVVEGDGKWSARRRARKVEKHLNRLVKASRDQAQAAEGLRTAYADHVRTVAALPGQRAAKAKAKADRRGQVNAFATKSLNKTVAAMAARPDGDTEASDETAGQSAGKASGGRTVRGVRGVNDLFERKGA
;
A
#
# COMPACT_ATOMS: atom_id res chain seq x y z
N MET A 1 10.60 -24.77 -4.32
CA MET A 1 10.76 -23.72 -5.34
C MET A 1 9.38 -23.36 -5.91
N PRO A 2 8.58 -22.46 -5.32
CA PRO A 2 7.29 -22.08 -5.90
C PRO A 2 7.26 -20.58 -6.24
N GLU A 3 8.15 -20.09 -7.11
CA GLU A 3 8.06 -18.74 -7.67
C GLU A 3 8.64 -18.81 -9.09
N ILE A 4 7.88 -18.38 -10.11
CA ILE A 4 8.14 -18.35 -11.58
C ILE A 4 7.29 -19.32 -12.43
N GLU A 5 6.62 -20.34 -11.88
CA GLU A 5 5.91 -21.34 -12.71
C GLU A 5 4.80 -20.80 -13.63
N HIS A 6 4.35 -19.55 -13.46
CA HIS A 6 3.25 -18.95 -14.24
C HIS A 6 3.62 -17.63 -14.95
N MET A 7 4.90 -17.35 -15.19
CA MET A 7 5.28 -16.26 -16.09
C MET A 7 5.25 -16.75 -17.55
N ASN A 8 4.54 -16.02 -18.42
CA ASN A 8 4.55 -16.31 -19.86
C ASN A 8 5.99 -16.27 -20.40
N ASN A 9 6.46 -17.37 -20.98
CA ASN A 9 7.81 -17.50 -21.52
C ASN A 9 8.16 -16.40 -22.55
N GLU A 10 7.17 -15.89 -23.28
CA GLU A 10 7.33 -14.75 -24.19
C GLU A 10 7.77 -13.45 -23.49
N VAL A 11 7.34 -13.24 -22.25
CA VAL A 11 7.71 -12.06 -21.45
C VAL A 11 9.12 -12.22 -20.88
N LEU A 12 9.46 -13.42 -20.40
CA LEU A 12 10.81 -13.72 -19.90
C LEU A 12 11.88 -13.58 -20.98
N ASN A 13 11.56 -13.92 -22.23
CA ASN A 13 12.47 -13.78 -23.36
C ASN A 13 12.77 -12.33 -23.74
N ARG A 14 11.93 -11.36 -23.34
CA ARG A 14 12.17 -9.92 -23.56
C ARG A 14 13.09 -9.30 -22.51
N VAL A 15 13.25 -9.96 -21.36
CA VAL A 15 14.16 -9.52 -20.30
C VAL A 15 15.57 -10.04 -20.61
N PRO A 16 16.59 -9.18 -20.60
CA PRO A 16 17.98 -9.61 -20.73
C PRO A 16 18.32 -10.69 -19.69
N ALA A 17 19.11 -11.69 -20.10
CA ALA A 17 19.32 -12.91 -19.33
C ALA A 17 19.89 -12.65 -17.92
N GLU A 18 20.71 -11.61 -17.79
CA GLU A 18 21.34 -11.16 -16.56
C GLU A 18 20.36 -10.66 -15.50
N PHE A 19 19.18 -10.16 -15.88
CA PHE A 19 18.19 -9.61 -14.95
C PHE A 19 17.06 -10.60 -14.62
N ARG A 20 16.95 -11.71 -15.36
CA ARG A 20 15.92 -12.73 -15.09
C ARG A 20 15.98 -13.30 -13.67
N PRO A 21 17.16 -13.56 -13.07
CA PRO A 21 17.24 -14.02 -11.70
C PRO A 21 16.62 -13.03 -10.69
N LEU A 22 16.68 -11.73 -10.97
CA LEU A 22 16.12 -10.69 -10.07
C LEU A 22 14.59 -10.69 -10.01
N LEU A 23 13.91 -11.49 -10.85
CA LEU A 23 12.46 -11.70 -10.76
C LEU A 23 12.08 -12.73 -9.67
N ASN A 24 13.05 -13.41 -9.09
CA ASN A 24 12.85 -14.22 -7.90
C ASN A 24 13.13 -13.37 -6.65
N LEU A 25 12.26 -13.46 -5.63
CA LEU A 25 12.38 -12.62 -4.43
C LEU A 25 13.68 -12.86 -3.66
N ASP A 26 14.15 -14.10 -3.56
CA ASP A 26 15.37 -14.45 -2.82
C ASP A 26 16.61 -13.88 -3.51
N HIS A 27 16.67 -13.99 -4.84
CA HIS A 27 17.75 -13.42 -5.65
C HIS A 27 17.74 -11.90 -5.62
N LEU A 28 16.57 -11.26 -5.73
CA LEU A 28 16.44 -9.80 -5.59
C LEU A 28 16.86 -9.33 -4.19
N THR A 29 16.46 -10.07 -3.15
CA THR A 29 16.82 -9.75 -1.77
C THR A 29 18.33 -9.81 -1.56
N THR A 30 18.98 -10.86 -2.09
CA THR A 30 20.44 -11.01 -2.02
C THR A 30 21.14 -9.87 -2.76
N TRP A 31 20.70 -9.56 -3.98
CA TRP A 31 21.26 -8.48 -4.78
C TRP A 31 21.07 -7.10 -4.12
N THR A 32 19.88 -6.80 -3.59
CA THR A 32 19.61 -5.52 -2.90
C THR A 32 20.38 -5.38 -1.60
N LEU A 33 20.59 -6.47 -0.85
CA LEU A 33 21.45 -6.48 0.35
C LEU A 33 22.91 -6.18 -0.01
N ASP A 34 23.41 -6.78 -1.09
CA ASP A 34 24.75 -6.50 -1.59
C ASP A 34 24.89 -5.03 -2.02
N ARG A 35 23.96 -4.50 -2.81
CA ARG A 35 23.94 -3.07 -3.18
C ARG A 35 23.84 -2.16 -1.96
N GLN A 36 23.03 -2.51 -0.96
CA GLN A 36 22.91 -1.75 0.28
C GLN A 36 24.26 -1.69 1.03
N ARG A 37 25.04 -2.78 1.06
CA ARG A 37 26.39 -2.79 1.64
C ARG A 37 27.32 -1.87 0.88
N VAL A 38 27.41 -2.02 -0.45
CA VAL A 38 28.26 -1.16 -1.31
C VAL A 38 27.94 0.32 -1.09
N HIS A 39 26.66 0.69 -1.08
CA HIS A 39 26.27 2.09 -0.87
C HIS A 39 26.56 2.61 0.55
N ASN A 40 26.55 1.74 1.57
CA ASN A 40 26.95 2.11 2.92
C ASN A 40 28.48 2.27 3.03
N ASP A 41 29.25 1.45 2.31
CA ASP A 41 30.71 1.58 2.25
C ASP A 41 31.08 2.88 1.52
N ASP A 42 30.47 3.15 0.36
CA ASP A 42 30.59 4.41 -0.38
C ASP A 42 30.26 5.62 0.52
N HIS A 43 29.20 5.51 1.34
CA HIS A 43 28.82 6.56 2.27
C HIS A 43 29.96 6.87 3.27
N GLY A 44 30.55 5.83 3.87
CA GLY A 44 31.68 5.97 4.78
C GLY A 44 32.91 6.59 4.09
N GLU A 45 33.23 6.14 2.87
CA GLU A 45 34.33 6.71 2.08
C GLU A 45 34.10 8.20 1.76
N TYR A 46 32.89 8.56 1.34
CA TYR A 46 32.55 9.96 1.04
C TYR A 46 32.53 10.84 2.28
N GLU A 47 32.13 10.34 3.46
CA GLU A 47 32.24 11.07 4.71
C GLU A 47 33.69 11.33 5.11
N ALA A 48 34.55 10.31 5.00
CA ALA A 48 35.98 10.45 5.27
C ALA A 48 36.65 11.45 4.30
N ALA A 49 36.35 11.34 3.00
CA ALA A 49 36.82 12.28 2.00
C ALA A 49 36.34 13.71 2.31
N ARG A 50 35.05 13.88 2.62
CA ARG A 50 34.48 15.18 3.01
C ARG A 50 35.22 15.79 4.20
N ALA A 51 35.52 15.02 5.24
CA ALA A 51 36.26 15.51 6.40
C ALA A 51 37.68 15.97 6.04
N MET A 52 38.40 15.17 5.25
CA MET A 52 39.73 15.49 4.75
C MET A 52 39.73 16.78 3.92
N PHE A 53 38.87 16.88 2.90
CA PHE A 53 38.75 18.07 2.05
C PHE A 53 38.35 19.29 2.87
N GLN A 54 37.46 19.14 3.84
CA GLN A 54 37.06 20.23 4.73
C GLN A 54 38.25 20.75 5.55
N ALA A 55 39.11 19.88 6.06
CA ALA A 55 40.31 20.28 6.80
C ALA A 55 41.30 21.02 5.89
N VAL A 56 41.63 20.43 4.74
CA VAL A 56 42.64 20.97 3.81
C VAL A 56 42.18 22.26 3.14
N LEU A 57 40.96 22.30 2.58
CA LEU A 57 40.51 23.47 1.82
C LEU A 57 40.26 24.68 2.71
N ARG A 58 39.87 24.47 3.97
CA ARG A 58 39.64 25.57 4.91
C ARG A 58 40.93 26.08 5.55
N SER A 59 42.01 25.31 5.54
CA SER A 59 43.33 25.75 6.00
C SER A 59 44.10 26.54 4.92
N GLN A 60 43.64 26.55 3.67
CA GLN A 60 44.23 27.33 2.57
C GLN A 60 43.87 28.82 2.68
N VAL A 61 44.51 29.49 3.64
CA VAL A 61 44.43 30.94 3.85
C VAL A 61 45.46 31.63 2.96
N VAL A 62 45.04 32.69 2.28
CA VAL A 62 45.88 33.55 1.44
C VAL A 62 46.09 34.89 2.16
N GLU A 63 47.23 35.54 1.96
CA GLU A 63 47.48 36.87 2.50
C GLU A 63 46.37 37.85 2.06
N GLY A 64 45.85 38.63 3.01
CA GLY A 64 44.70 39.52 2.79
C GLY A 64 43.32 38.85 2.90
N ASP A 65 43.24 37.53 3.16
CA ASP A 65 41.96 36.87 3.40
C ASP A 65 41.27 37.38 4.68
N GLY A 66 39.99 37.72 4.57
CA GLY A 66 39.11 37.84 5.73
C GLY A 66 38.85 36.48 6.40
N LYS A 67 38.40 36.51 7.67
CA LYS A 67 38.17 35.33 8.53
C LYS A 67 37.32 34.20 7.91
N TRP A 68 36.54 34.48 6.87
CA TRP A 68 35.62 33.53 6.22
C TRP A 68 35.96 33.20 4.77
N SER A 69 36.99 33.83 4.19
CA SER A 69 37.28 33.73 2.75
C SER A 69 37.61 32.29 2.33
N ALA A 70 38.54 31.62 3.03
CA ALA A 70 38.89 30.23 2.77
C ALA A 70 37.65 29.30 2.87
N ARG A 71 36.81 29.49 3.90
CA ARG A 71 35.58 28.72 4.07
C ARG A 71 34.58 28.93 2.93
N ARG A 72 34.42 30.15 2.43
CA ARG A 72 33.52 30.44 1.29
C ARG A 72 34.00 29.76 0.00
N ARG A 73 35.31 29.72 -0.24
CA ARG A 73 35.90 28.99 -1.37
C ARG A 73 35.71 27.48 -1.22
N ALA A 74 36.03 26.93 -0.04
CA ALA A 74 35.87 25.51 0.28
C ALA A 74 34.42 25.01 0.06
N ARG A 75 33.41 25.81 0.42
CA ARG A 75 31.98 25.48 0.19
C ARG A 75 31.65 25.07 -1.24
N LYS A 76 32.36 25.61 -2.24
CA LYS A 76 32.12 25.28 -3.66
C LYS A 76 32.45 23.82 -3.97
N VAL A 77 33.44 23.25 -3.28
CA VAL A 77 33.84 21.84 -3.40
C VAL A 77 33.03 20.98 -2.43
N GLU A 78 32.95 21.39 -1.15
CA GLU A 78 32.23 20.66 -0.10
C GLU A 78 30.79 20.34 -0.47
N LYS A 79 30.10 21.23 -1.21
CA LYS A 79 28.72 20.98 -1.64
C LYS A 79 28.56 19.71 -2.48
N HIS A 80 29.58 19.34 -3.27
CA HIS A 80 29.53 18.15 -4.13
C HIS A 80 29.77 16.88 -3.31
N LEU A 81 30.71 16.91 -2.37
CA LEU A 81 30.91 15.82 -1.41
C LEU A 81 29.66 15.59 -0.56
N ASN A 82 29.03 16.66 -0.07
CA ASN A 82 27.75 16.55 0.65
C ASN A 82 26.65 15.88 -0.20
N ARG A 83 26.63 16.11 -1.52
CA ARG A 83 25.68 15.46 -2.43
C ARG A 83 25.99 13.97 -2.58
N LEU A 84 27.26 13.58 -2.66
CA LEU A 84 27.65 12.16 -2.73
C LEU A 84 27.32 11.41 -1.44
N VAL A 85 27.61 12.01 -0.28
CA VAL A 85 27.23 11.47 1.04
C VAL A 85 25.72 11.26 1.15
N LYS A 86 24.93 12.23 0.67
CA LYS A 86 23.47 12.10 0.67
C LYS A 86 23.00 11.03 -0.33
N ALA A 87 23.53 11.05 -1.55
CA ALA A 87 23.12 10.13 -2.61
C ALA A 87 23.39 8.67 -2.25
N SER A 88 24.56 8.35 -1.69
CA SER A 88 24.90 7.00 -1.21
C SER A 88 23.90 6.51 -0.15
N ARG A 89 23.55 7.36 0.82
CA ARG A 89 22.52 7.05 1.82
C ARG A 89 21.14 6.83 1.19
N ASP A 90 20.71 7.72 0.30
CA ASP A 90 19.41 7.62 -0.37
C ASP A 90 19.35 6.34 -1.25
N GLN A 91 20.45 5.96 -1.90
CA GLN A 91 20.59 4.72 -2.68
C GLN A 91 20.50 3.47 -1.81
N ALA A 92 21.17 3.45 -0.66
CA ALA A 92 21.07 2.35 0.30
C ALA A 92 19.63 2.15 0.79
N GLN A 93 18.90 3.25 1.06
CA GLN A 93 17.48 3.21 1.43
C GLN A 93 16.59 2.76 0.27
N ALA A 94 16.88 3.20 -0.96
CA ALA A 94 16.12 2.79 -2.14
C ALA A 94 16.27 1.29 -2.42
N ALA A 95 17.46 0.72 -2.23
CA ALA A 95 17.69 -0.72 -2.37
C ALA A 95 16.82 -1.53 -1.38
N GLU A 96 16.71 -1.05 -0.14
CA GLU A 96 15.79 -1.64 0.84
C GLU A 96 14.32 -1.46 0.45
N GLY A 97 13.92 -0.25 0.04
CA GLY A 97 12.56 0.02 -0.41
C GLY A 97 12.13 -0.89 -1.56
N LEU A 98 13.03 -1.14 -2.52
CA LEU A 98 12.79 -2.05 -3.64
C LEU A 98 12.49 -3.47 -3.16
N ARG A 99 13.30 -4.02 -2.24
CA ARG A 99 13.09 -5.38 -1.72
C ARG A 99 11.73 -5.51 -1.04
N THR A 100 11.34 -4.52 -0.24
CA THR A 100 10.09 -4.52 0.52
C THR A 100 8.89 -4.41 -0.42
N ALA A 101 8.94 -3.49 -1.39
CA ALA A 101 7.88 -3.32 -2.37
C ALA A 101 7.68 -4.58 -3.23
N TYR A 102 8.77 -5.24 -3.63
CA TYR A 102 8.67 -6.48 -4.40
C TYR A 102 8.09 -7.63 -3.56
N ALA A 103 8.52 -7.79 -2.31
CA ALA A 103 7.95 -8.78 -1.40
C ALA A 103 6.44 -8.58 -1.20
N ASP A 104 6.00 -7.33 -1.03
CA ASP A 104 4.57 -7.02 -0.89
C ASP A 104 3.78 -7.25 -2.19
N HIS A 105 4.38 -7.01 -3.35
CA HIS A 105 3.80 -7.38 -4.63
C HIS A 105 3.57 -8.89 -4.74
N VAL A 106 4.60 -9.70 -4.44
CA VAL A 106 4.52 -11.17 -4.47
C VAL A 106 3.42 -11.68 -3.53
N ARG A 107 3.37 -11.16 -2.29
CA ARG A 107 2.31 -11.48 -1.31
C ARG A 107 0.92 -11.15 -1.84
N THR A 108 0.77 -9.97 -2.45
CA THR A 108 -0.51 -9.52 -3.02
C THR A 108 -0.97 -10.46 -4.13
N VAL A 109 -0.07 -10.81 -5.06
CA VAL A 109 -0.38 -11.72 -6.17
C VAL A 109 -0.74 -13.11 -5.67
N ALA A 110 0.00 -13.65 -4.71
CA ALA A 110 -0.28 -14.94 -4.09
C ALA A 110 -1.66 -14.99 -3.41
N ALA A 111 -2.14 -13.87 -2.85
CA ALA A 111 -3.44 -13.79 -2.20
C ALA A 111 -4.63 -13.66 -3.18
N LEU A 112 -4.41 -13.21 -4.43
CA LEU A 112 -5.49 -12.92 -5.38
C LEU A 112 -6.41 -14.12 -5.68
N PRO A 113 -5.92 -15.36 -5.89
CA PRO A 113 -6.81 -16.50 -6.13
C PRO A 113 -7.77 -16.76 -4.98
N GLY A 114 -7.28 -16.73 -3.73
CA GLY A 114 -8.10 -16.90 -2.54
C GLY A 114 -9.14 -15.78 -2.39
N GLN A 115 -8.74 -14.53 -2.65
CA GLN A 115 -9.67 -13.39 -2.64
C GLN A 115 -10.77 -13.54 -3.71
N ARG A 116 -10.42 -13.99 -4.93
CA ARG A 116 -11.40 -14.23 -6.01
C ARG A 116 -12.36 -15.35 -5.64
N ALA A 117 -11.86 -16.46 -5.09
CA ALA A 117 -12.68 -17.58 -4.63
C ALA A 117 -13.64 -17.17 -3.50
N ALA A 118 -13.15 -16.44 -2.50
CA ALA A 118 -13.97 -15.92 -1.40
C ALA A 118 -15.09 -14.99 -1.91
N LYS A 119 -14.76 -14.11 -2.87
CA LYS A 119 -15.74 -13.19 -3.48
C LYS A 119 -16.78 -13.94 -4.32
N ALA A 120 -16.38 -14.98 -5.04
CA ALA A 120 -17.28 -15.85 -5.79
C ALA A 120 -18.24 -16.61 -4.85
N LYS A 121 -17.71 -17.17 -3.75
CA LYS A 121 -18.52 -17.84 -2.72
C LYS A 121 -19.53 -16.89 -2.08
N ALA A 122 -19.09 -15.71 -1.62
CA ALA A 122 -19.98 -14.72 -1.04
C ALA A 122 -21.10 -14.27 -2.02
N LYS A 123 -20.79 -14.20 -3.32
CA LYS A 123 -21.80 -13.91 -4.36
C LYS A 123 -22.79 -15.06 -4.54
N ALA A 124 -22.32 -16.32 -4.49
CA ALA A 124 -23.17 -17.50 -4.56
C ALA A 124 -24.09 -17.60 -3.33
N ASP A 125 -23.55 -17.39 -2.13
CA ASP A 125 -24.31 -17.40 -0.88
C ASP A 125 -25.40 -16.32 -0.88
N ARG A 126 -25.08 -15.11 -1.32
CA ARG A 126 -26.07 -14.03 -1.47
C ARG A 126 -27.18 -14.39 -2.46
N ARG A 127 -26.85 -15.01 -3.59
CA ARG A 127 -27.86 -15.49 -4.56
C ARG A 127 -28.72 -16.61 -3.97
N GLY A 128 -28.11 -17.54 -3.23
CA GLY A 128 -28.81 -18.61 -2.53
C GLY A 128 -29.80 -18.07 -1.49
N GLN A 129 -29.41 -17.05 -0.71
CA GLN A 129 -30.30 -16.38 0.24
C GLN A 129 -31.49 -15.70 -0.47
N VAL A 130 -31.23 -14.94 -1.54
CA VAL A 130 -32.31 -14.30 -2.32
C VAL A 130 -33.27 -15.34 -2.89
N ASN A 131 -32.75 -16.42 -3.47
CA ASN A 131 -33.57 -17.51 -3.99
C ASN A 131 -34.38 -18.19 -2.88
N ALA A 132 -33.78 -18.43 -1.70
CA ALA A 132 -34.48 -19.01 -0.56
C ALA A 132 -35.61 -18.11 -0.04
N PHE A 133 -35.41 -16.80 0.00
CA PHE A 133 -36.47 -15.83 0.32
C PHE A 133 -37.58 -15.84 -0.72
N ALA A 134 -37.25 -15.85 -2.02
CA ALA A 134 -38.23 -15.91 -3.10
C ALA A 134 -39.05 -17.22 -3.08
N THR A 135 -38.42 -18.37 -2.82
CA THR A 135 -39.14 -19.63 -2.65
C THR A 135 -40.02 -19.63 -1.41
N LYS A 136 -39.58 -19.02 -0.29
CA LYS A 136 -40.42 -18.88 0.91
C LYS A 136 -41.62 -17.97 0.65
N SER A 137 -41.45 -16.87 -0.09
CA SER A 137 -42.57 -15.99 -0.44
C SER A 137 -43.53 -16.66 -1.41
N LEU A 138 -43.03 -17.35 -2.43
CA LEU A 138 -43.86 -18.11 -3.37
C LEU A 138 -44.62 -19.24 -2.67
N ASN A 139 -43.98 -20.01 -1.81
CA ASN A 139 -44.65 -21.05 -1.03
C ASN A 139 -45.68 -20.46 -0.06
N LYS A 140 -45.44 -19.27 0.50
CA LYS A 140 -46.43 -18.56 1.33
C LYS A 140 -47.64 -18.10 0.49
N THR A 141 -47.43 -17.57 -0.71
CA THR A 141 -48.51 -17.16 -1.61
C THR A 141 -49.30 -18.36 -2.14
N VAL A 142 -48.63 -19.47 -2.50
CA VAL A 142 -49.27 -20.72 -2.93
C VAL A 142 -50.04 -21.36 -1.78
N ALA A 143 -49.49 -21.37 -0.56
CA ALA A 143 -50.22 -21.84 0.63
C ALA A 143 -51.43 -20.96 0.94
N ALA A 144 -51.34 -19.64 0.78
CA ALA A 144 -52.48 -18.73 0.94
C ALA A 144 -53.55 -18.91 -0.15
N MET A 145 -53.18 -19.30 -1.36
CA MET A 145 -54.10 -19.53 -2.48
C MET A 145 -54.72 -20.94 -2.44
N ALA A 146 -54.01 -21.93 -1.88
CA ALA A 146 -54.52 -23.27 -1.60
C ALA A 146 -55.38 -23.33 -0.32
N ALA A 147 -55.14 -22.43 0.64
CA ALA A 147 -55.97 -22.23 1.83
C ALA A 147 -57.15 -21.28 1.53
N ARG A 148 -57.89 -21.56 0.45
CA ARG A 148 -59.21 -20.98 0.22
C ARG A 148 -60.24 -21.95 0.81
N PRO A 149 -60.75 -21.74 2.04
CA PRO A 149 -62.04 -22.28 2.41
C PRO A 149 -63.12 -21.37 1.84
N ASP A 150 -64.14 -21.95 1.24
CA ASP A 150 -65.46 -21.33 1.25
C ASP A 150 -65.83 -21.06 2.72
N GLY A 151 -66.11 -19.81 3.06
CA GLY A 151 -66.62 -19.45 4.39
C GLY A 151 -66.18 -18.08 4.86
N ASP A 152 -67.09 -17.11 4.72
CA ASP A 152 -67.11 -15.87 5.49
C ASP A 152 -66.93 -16.16 6.99
N THR A 153 -66.12 -15.37 7.70
CA THR A 153 -66.39 -14.75 9.02
C THR A 153 -65.13 -14.01 9.51
N GLU A 154 -65.30 -12.76 9.93
CA GLU A 154 -64.27 -11.95 10.57
C GLU A 154 -63.73 -12.57 11.88
N ALA A 155 -62.43 -12.42 12.12
CA ALA A 155 -61.87 -12.40 13.47
C ALA A 155 -60.56 -11.61 13.48
N SER A 156 -60.62 -10.46 14.12
CA SER A 156 -59.52 -9.65 14.64
C SER A 156 -58.58 -10.46 15.54
N ASP A 157 -57.27 -10.22 15.44
CA ASP A 157 -56.38 -10.31 16.61
C ASP A 157 -55.26 -9.27 16.54
N GLU A 158 -55.25 -8.39 17.54
CA GLU A 158 -54.22 -7.38 17.79
C GLU A 158 -53.04 -8.03 18.52
N THR A 159 -51.81 -7.59 18.24
CA THR A 159 -50.78 -7.59 19.30
C THR A 159 -49.76 -6.47 19.08
N ALA A 160 -49.83 -5.49 19.98
CA ALA A 160 -48.84 -4.44 20.16
C ALA A 160 -47.61 -4.95 20.94
N GLY A 161 -46.43 -4.38 20.68
CA GLY A 161 -45.19 -4.70 21.42
C GLY A 161 -44.02 -3.75 21.13
N GLN A 162 -43.83 -2.77 22.03
CA GLN A 162 -42.82 -1.71 22.05
C GLN A 162 -41.34 -2.16 22.00
N SER A 163 -40.47 -1.34 21.40
CA SER A 163 -39.58 -0.44 22.18
C SER A 163 -38.62 0.36 21.29
N ALA A 164 -38.85 1.68 21.21
CA ALA A 164 -37.87 2.65 20.72
C ALA A 164 -36.93 3.02 21.89
N GLY A 165 -35.75 2.43 21.90
CA GLY A 165 -34.67 2.76 22.83
C GLY A 165 -34.14 4.17 22.59
N LYS A 166 -34.20 4.97 23.65
CA LYS A 166 -33.73 6.35 23.76
C LYS A 166 -32.21 6.38 23.98
N ALA A 167 -31.46 7.06 23.12
CA ALA A 167 -30.15 7.64 23.41
C ALA A 167 -30.13 9.02 22.73
N SER A 168 -30.33 10.12 23.46
CA SER A 168 -29.35 10.81 24.31
C SER A 168 -28.27 11.54 23.52
N GLY A 169 -28.30 12.88 23.61
CA GLY A 169 -27.09 13.71 23.61
C GLY A 169 -26.55 14.11 22.24
N GLY A 170 -26.81 15.35 21.84
CA GLY A 170 -26.35 15.89 20.58
C GLY A 170 -24.84 16.12 20.50
N ARG A 171 -24.34 16.12 19.26
CA ARG A 171 -23.30 17.04 18.81
C ARG A 171 -23.38 17.15 17.29
N THR A 172 -23.52 18.38 16.83
CA THR A 172 -23.46 18.78 15.42
C THR A 172 -22.18 18.27 14.77
N VAL A 173 -22.29 17.30 13.87
CA VAL A 173 -21.29 17.09 12.82
C VAL A 173 -22.02 16.92 11.50
N ARG A 174 -21.96 18.02 10.75
CA ARG A 174 -22.27 18.18 9.33
C ARG A 174 -22.01 16.87 8.57
N GLY A 175 -23.06 16.36 7.93
CA GLY A 175 -23.02 15.12 7.18
C GLY A 175 -21.96 15.15 6.10
N VAL A 176 -21.06 14.16 6.13
CA VAL A 176 -20.24 13.78 4.99
C VAL A 176 -21.05 12.73 4.23
N ARG A 177 -21.72 13.16 3.17
CA ARG A 177 -22.42 12.27 2.23
C ARG A 177 -21.48 11.99 1.07
N GLY A 178 -20.75 10.88 1.15
CA GLY A 178 -20.10 10.27 -0.01
C GLY A 178 -18.61 10.57 -0.18
N VAL A 179 -18.00 9.74 -1.01
CA VAL A 179 -16.54 9.60 -1.23
C VAL A 179 -15.89 10.87 -1.83
N ASN A 180 -16.69 11.82 -2.34
CA ASN A 180 -16.19 13.05 -2.95
C ASN A 180 -15.73 14.13 -1.96
N ASP A 181 -16.12 14.07 -0.68
CA ASP A 181 -15.75 15.11 0.30
C ASP A 181 -14.36 14.90 0.95
N LEU A 182 -13.63 13.85 0.58
CA LEU A 182 -12.31 13.58 1.15
C LEU A 182 -11.17 14.41 0.51
N PHE A 183 -11.43 15.07 -0.62
CA PHE A 183 -10.38 15.73 -1.42
C PHE A 183 -10.36 17.27 -1.36
N GLU A 184 -11.31 17.92 -0.67
CA GLU A 184 -11.34 19.39 -0.59
C GLU A 184 -10.73 19.99 0.70
N ARG A 185 -10.13 19.19 1.58
CA ARG A 185 -9.39 19.72 2.75
C ARG A 185 -7.90 19.89 2.45
N LYS A 186 -7.58 20.71 1.45
CA LYS A 186 -6.24 21.29 1.30
C LYS A 186 -6.35 22.68 0.68
N GLY A 187 -6.57 23.68 1.53
CA GLY A 187 -6.62 25.08 1.10
C GLY A 187 -7.38 25.99 2.06
N ALA A 188 -6.84 26.20 3.26
CA ALA A 188 -7.05 27.39 4.10
C ALA A 188 -5.94 27.45 5.15
#